data_AF-A0A954I3H8-F1
#
_entry.id   AF-A0A954I3H8-F1
#
_cell.length_a   1.000
_cell.length_b   1.000
_cell.length_c   1.000
_cell.angle_alpha   90.00
_cell.angle_beta   90.00
_cell.angle_gamma   90.00
#
_symmetry.space_group_name_H-M   'P 1'
#
loop_
_entity.id
_entity.type
_entity.pdbx_description
1 polymer ?
#
loop_
_entity_poly.entity_id
_entity_poly.type
_entity_poly.pdbx_seq_one_letter_code
_entity_poly.pdbx_strand_id
1 'polypeptide(L)'
;LTALCATGHGEFRLDGNDRMRERPIGPLIDALAAAGVIARCDLGNNCPPVTVQTTGLPAGEIHVGGHLSSQYLSALLMAAPAAQGDVTVCVTGELVSRPYIDMTLANMQAFGAVIEEPEPNRFRIKAQPYQAREYAIEPDASAASYFFALAAVTGGEITVSGLSRNALQGDVHFVDALEQMGC
;
A
#
# COMPACT_ATOMS: atom_id res chain seq x y z
N LEU A 1 3.41 7.62 4.55
CA LEU A 1 3.75 8.69 5.51
C LEU A 1 2.60 9.67 5.71
N THR A 2 2.09 10.33 4.66
CA THR A 2 0.99 11.31 4.79
C THR A 2 -0.25 10.78 5.52
N ALA A 3 -0.75 9.60 5.16
CA ALA A 3 -1.89 8.98 5.86
C ALA A 3 -1.57 8.58 7.31
N LEU A 4 -0.31 8.21 7.61
CA LEU A 4 0.12 7.93 8.98
C LEU A 4 0.14 9.20 9.83
N CYS A 5 0.58 10.34 9.28
CA CYS A 5 0.52 11.61 10.00
C CYS A 5 -0.91 11.97 10.42
N ALA A 6 -1.92 11.56 9.64
CA ALA A 6 -3.31 11.78 9.97
C ALA A 6 -3.78 11.06 11.24
N THR A 7 -3.10 9.99 11.67
CA THR A 7 -3.43 9.26 12.91
C THR A 7 -2.81 9.87 14.16
N GLY A 8 -1.88 10.83 14.00
CA GLY A 8 -1.24 11.52 15.11
C GLY A 8 -2.06 12.69 15.68
N HIS A 9 -1.42 13.48 16.55
CA HIS A 9 -1.98 14.72 17.09
C HIS A 9 -1.01 15.88 16.81
N GLY A 10 -1.50 16.95 16.18
CA GLY A 10 -0.74 18.15 15.88
C GLY A 10 -0.68 18.48 14.38
N GLU A 11 0.33 19.28 14.02
CA GLU A 11 0.61 19.67 12.63
C GLU A 11 1.89 18.99 12.15
N PHE A 12 1.79 18.35 10.98
CA PHE A 12 2.90 17.69 10.31
C PHE A 12 3.06 18.27 8.91
N ARG A 13 4.28 18.69 8.58
CA ARG A 13 4.63 19.16 7.24
C ARG A 13 5.59 18.18 6.57
N LEU A 14 5.15 17.58 5.47
CA LEU A 14 5.94 16.66 4.66
C LEU A 14 6.40 17.37 3.40
N ASP A 15 7.71 17.54 3.24
CA ASP A 15 8.35 18.12 2.07
C ASP A 15 9.33 17.11 1.46
N GLY A 16 9.84 17.41 0.27
CA GLY A 16 10.85 16.62 -0.42
C GLY A 16 11.74 17.48 -1.30
N ASN A 17 12.56 16.81 -2.11
CA ASN A 17 13.34 17.46 -3.14
C ASN A 17 12.45 18.02 -4.27
N ASP A 18 13.04 18.77 -5.20
CA ASP A 18 12.30 19.41 -6.30
C ASP A 18 11.48 18.40 -7.10
N ARG A 19 12.02 17.22 -7.36
CA ARG A 19 11.29 16.17 -8.09
C ARG A 19 10.07 15.64 -7.33
N MET A 20 10.15 15.55 -6.00
CA MET A 20 9.01 15.14 -5.18
C MET A 20 7.91 16.20 -5.18
N ARG A 21 8.25 17.49 -5.27
CA ARG A 21 7.29 18.61 -5.35
C ARG A 21 6.53 18.68 -6.68
N GLU A 22 6.89 17.83 -7.63
CA GLU A 22 6.19 17.63 -8.90
C GLU A 22 5.39 16.32 -8.92
N ARG A 23 5.49 15.50 -7.87
CA ARG A 23 4.84 14.19 -7.80
C ARG A 23 3.41 14.36 -7.27
N PRO A 24 2.37 13.99 -8.04
CA PRO A 24 0.99 14.13 -7.60
C PRO A 24 0.73 13.35 -6.32
N ILE A 25 -0.07 13.93 -5.43
CA ILE A 25 -0.60 13.30 -4.21
C ILE A 25 -2.05 13.73 -3.90
N GLY A 26 -2.60 14.68 -4.67
CA GLY A 26 -3.95 15.23 -4.51
C GLY A 26 -5.03 14.22 -4.14
N PRO A 27 -5.17 13.07 -4.83
CA PRO A 27 -6.24 12.12 -4.50
C PRO A 27 -6.18 11.55 -3.08
N LEU A 28 -4.99 11.39 -2.50
CA LEU A 28 -4.84 11.01 -1.09
C LEU A 28 -5.25 12.16 -0.15
N ILE A 29 -4.94 13.40 -0.53
CA ILE A 29 -5.31 14.60 0.23
C ILE A 29 -6.82 14.77 0.26
N ASP A 30 -7.48 14.60 -0.88
CA ASP A 30 -8.93 14.67 -0.99
C ASP A 30 -9.62 13.59 -0.16
N ALA A 31 -9.10 12.36 -0.17
CA ALA A 31 -9.62 11.27 0.65
C ALA A 31 -9.48 11.54 2.17
N LEU A 32 -8.34 12.08 2.60
CA LEU A 32 -8.12 12.48 4.00
C LEU A 32 -9.03 13.66 4.39
N ALA A 33 -9.20 14.65 3.51
CA ALA A 33 -10.10 15.78 3.73
C ALA A 33 -11.56 15.32 3.86
N ALA A 34 -12.00 14.40 3.00
CA ALA A 34 -13.33 13.79 3.07
C ALA A 34 -13.54 12.98 4.37
N ALA A 35 -12.46 12.39 4.91
CA ALA A 35 -12.46 11.71 6.21
C ALA A 35 -12.41 12.68 7.41
N GLY A 36 -12.42 13.99 7.19
CA GLY A 36 -12.41 15.01 8.25
C GLY A 36 -11.03 15.42 8.75
N VAL A 37 -9.95 15.02 8.06
CA VAL A 37 -8.57 15.44 8.37
C VAL A 37 -8.23 16.69 7.58
N ILE A 38 -7.65 17.70 8.24
CA ILE A 38 -7.21 18.91 7.53
C ILE A 38 -5.88 18.60 6.84
N ALA A 39 -5.93 18.19 5.58
CA ALA A 39 -4.75 17.95 4.75
C ALA A 39 -4.76 18.88 3.52
N ARG A 40 -3.61 19.49 3.20
CA ARG A 40 -3.48 20.38 2.03
C ARG A 40 -2.09 20.31 1.41
N CYS A 41 -2.03 20.52 0.10
CA CYS A 41 -0.77 20.81 -0.59
C CYS A 41 -0.47 22.31 -0.46
N ASP A 42 0.68 22.68 0.10
CA ASP A 42 1.02 24.07 0.42
C ASP A 42 1.05 24.99 -0.82
N LEU A 43 1.40 24.42 -1.97
CA LEU A 43 1.53 25.14 -3.25
C LEU A 43 0.22 25.15 -4.08
N GLY A 44 -0.84 24.48 -3.62
CA GLY A 44 -2.11 24.38 -4.35
C GLY A 44 -2.04 23.64 -5.69
N ASN A 45 -0.95 22.91 -5.96
CA ASN A 45 -0.68 22.21 -7.22
C ASN A 45 -0.87 20.69 -7.14
N ASN A 46 -1.57 20.19 -6.10
CA ASN A 46 -1.78 18.77 -5.82
C ASN A 46 -0.49 17.95 -5.62
N CYS A 47 0.63 18.62 -5.32
CA CYS A 47 1.93 18.00 -5.06
C CYS A 47 2.50 18.50 -3.72
N PRO A 48 3.49 17.80 -3.13
CA PRO A 48 4.22 18.27 -1.96
C PRO A 48 4.84 19.66 -2.14
N PRO A 49 5.10 20.42 -1.05
CA PRO A 49 4.93 20.03 0.35
C PRO A 49 3.46 19.88 0.78
N VAL A 50 3.20 18.94 1.68
CA VAL A 50 1.86 18.67 2.25
C VAL A 50 1.86 19.00 3.73
N THR A 51 0.87 19.78 4.17
CA THR A 51 0.59 20.01 5.59
C THR A 51 -0.63 19.19 6.02
N VAL A 52 -0.50 18.41 7.10
CA VAL A 52 -1.56 17.63 7.74
C VAL A 52 -1.73 18.13 9.18
N GLN A 53 -2.89 18.68 9.49
CA GLN A 53 -3.31 19.05 10.84
C GLN A 53 -4.38 18.05 11.31
N THR A 54 -4.14 17.40 12.44
CA THR A 54 -5.01 16.32 12.91
C THR A 54 -5.04 16.19 14.44
N THR A 55 -6.10 15.54 14.93
CA THR A 55 -6.22 15.08 16.33
C THR A 55 -6.47 13.57 16.38
N GLY A 56 -6.10 12.86 15.32
CA GLY A 56 -6.38 11.45 15.07
C GLY A 56 -7.24 11.28 13.83
N LEU A 57 -7.08 10.15 13.14
CA LEU A 57 -7.88 9.81 11.96
C LEU A 57 -9.28 9.41 12.44
N PRO A 58 -10.36 10.08 11.99
CA PRO A 58 -11.71 9.74 12.42
C PRO A 58 -12.13 8.33 11.98
N ALA A 59 -13.01 7.72 12.78
CA ALA A 59 -13.70 6.49 12.40
C ALA A 59 -14.72 6.76 11.28
N GLY A 60 -15.11 5.72 10.55
CA GLY A 60 -16.15 5.82 9.51
C GLY A 60 -15.68 5.36 8.14
N GLU A 61 -16.27 5.91 7.07
CA GLU A 61 -16.00 5.49 5.71
C GLU A 61 -15.07 6.46 4.98
N ILE A 62 -14.12 5.92 4.22
CA ILE A 62 -13.22 6.66 3.35
C ILE A 62 -13.39 6.12 1.93
N HIS A 63 -13.70 6.99 0.97
CA HIS A 63 -13.88 6.60 -0.43
C HIS A 63 -12.66 6.99 -1.27
N VAL A 64 -12.20 6.05 -2.12
CA VAL A 64 -11.03 6.24 -2.98
C VAL A 64 -11.30 5.62 -4.35
N GLY A 65 -10.98 6.32 -5.44
CA GLY A 65 -11.08 5.74 -6.79
C GLY A 65 -10.09 4.59 -7.01
N GLY A 66 -10.55 3.45 -7.54
CA GLY A 66 -9.73 2.26 -7.81
C GLY A 66 -8.74 2.39 -8.96
N HIS A 67 -8.98 3.36 -9.86
CA HIS A 67 -8.05 3.73 -10.93
C HIS A 67 -6.88 4.61 -10.43
N LEU A 68 -6.93 5.05 -9.17
CA LEU A 68 -5.89 5.85 -8.55
C LEU A 68 -4.72 4.96 -8.10
N SER A 69 -3.60 5.59 -7.76
CA SER A 69 -2.39 4.87 -7.35
C SER A 69 -2.65 3.93 -6.17
N SER A 70 -2.22 2.67 -6.29
CA SER A 70 -2.22 1.67 -5.21
C SER A 70 -1.60 2.19 -3.93
N GLN A 71 -0.60 3.07 -4.04
CA GLN A 71 0.10 3.68 -2.92
C GLN A 71 -0.83 4.47 -1.99
N TYR A 72 -1.87 5.12 -2.53
CA TYR A 72 -2.81 5.90 -1.73
C TYR A 72 -3.76 4.97 -0.96
N LEU A 73 -4.30 3.97 -1.65
CA LEU A 73 -5.18 2.97 -1.04
C LEU A 73 -4.43 2.20 0.05
N SER A 74 -3.23 1.68 -0.25
CA SER A 74 -2.38 1.01 0.74
C SER A 74 -2.03 1.91 1.93
N ALA A 75 -1.75 3.19 1.70
CA ALA A 75 -1.45 4.13 2.78
C ALA A 75 -2.64 4.32 3.74
N LEU A 76 -3.87 4.42 3.20
CA LEU A 76 -5.09 4.54 4.00
C LEU A 76 -5.40 3.24 4.75
N LEU A 77 -5.27 2.09 4.08
CA LEU A 77 -5.45 0.78 4.71
C LEU A 77 -4.48 0.59 5.89
N MET A 78 -3.20 0.90 5.72
CA MET A 78 -2.20 0.78 6.79
C MET A 78 -2.40 1.78 7.93
N ALA A 79 -3.02 2.94 7.67
CA ALA A 79 -3.33 3.92 8.72
C ALA A 79 -4.58 3.54 9.53
N ALA A 80 -5.52 2.81 8.93
CA ALA A 80 -6.83 2.52 9.51
C ALA A 80 -6.79 1.85 10.90
N PRO A 81 -5.89 0.89 11.22
CA PRO A 81 -5.85 0.32 12.58
C PRO A 81 -5.50 1.32 13.67
N ALA A 82 -4.82 2.42 13.32
CA ALA A 82 -4.47 3.50 14.26
C ALA A 82 -5.49 4.66 14.25
N ALA A 83 -6.64 4.50 13.61
CA ALA A 83 -7.74 5.47 13.68
C ALA A 83 -8.39 5.51 15.07
N GLN A 84 -9.19 6.54 15.32
CA GLN A 84 -9.95 6.74 16.56
C GLN A 84 -11.06 5.69 16.77
N GLY A 85 -11.40 4.93 15.73
CA GLY A 85 -12.35 3.83 15.72
C GLY A 85 -12.35 3.13 14.37
N ASP A 86 -13.17 2.10 14.21
CA ASP A 86 -13.19 1.27 12.99
C ASP A 86 -13.37 2.11 11.71
N VAL A 87 -12.61 1.76 10.68
CA VAL A 87 -12.63 2.44 9.37
C VAL A 87 -13.04 1.46 8.30
N THR A 88 -13.89 1.89 7.37
CA THR A 88 -14.17 1.17 6.13
C THR A 88 -13.59 1.95 4.95
N VAL A 89 -12.67 1.35 4.22
CA VAL A 89 -12.13 1.92 2.98
C VAL A 89 -12.89 1.34 1.80
N CYS A 90 -13.64 2.19 1.10
CA CYS A 90 -14.50 1.85 -0.01
C CYS A 90 -13.85 2.28 -1.33
N VAL A 91 -13.49 1.31 -2.18
CA VAL A 91 -12.93 1.61 -3.50
C VAL A 91 -14.04 1.83 -4.51
N THR A 92 -14.02 2.97 -5.20
CA THR A 92 -15.00 3.30 -6.25
C THR A 92 -14.43 3.02 -7.64
N GLY A 93 -15.22 2.40 -8.51
CA GLY A 93 -14.78 2.01 -9.86
C GLY A 93 -13.89 0.76 -9.88
N GLU A 94 -13.14 0.56 -10.97
CA GLU A 94 -12.31 -0.63 -11.18
C GLU A 94 -10.99 -0.55 -10.38
N LEU A 95 -10.66 -1.60 -9.63
CA LEU A 95 -9.40 -1.74 -8.90
C LEU A 95 -8.33 -2.38 -9.80
N VAL A 96 -7.49 -1.56 -10.42
CA VAL A 96 -6.44 -2.03 -11.35
C VAL A 96 -5.21 -2.61 -10.64
N SER A 97 -5.08 -2.38 -9.33
CA SER A 97 -3.87 -2.67 -8.57
C SER A 97 -4.06 -3.69 -7.45
N ARG A 98 -4.96 -4.66 -7.65
CA ARG A 98 -5.32 -5.68 -6.67
C ARG A 98 -4.11 -6.41 -6.04
N PRO A 99 -3.06 -6.82 -6.78
CA PRO A 99 -1.91 -7.51 -6.18
C PRO A 99 -1.21 -6.70 -5.07
N TYR A 100 -1.06 -5.38 -5.26
CA TYR A 100 -0.47 -4.52 -4.23
C TYR A 100 -1.37 -4.37 -3.01
N ILE A 101 -2.69 -4.41 -3.20
CA ILE A 101 -3.65 -4.37 -2.10
C ILE A 101 -3.61 -5.67 -1.32
N ASP A 102 -3.65 -6.83 -2.00
CA ASP A 102 -3.54 -8.13 -1.34
C ASP A 102 -2.24 -8.26 -0.55
N MET A 103 -1.11 -7.82 -1.11
CA MET A 103 0.17 -7.75 -0.39
C MET A 103 0.08 -6.84 0.85
N THR A 104 -0.60 -5.69 0.73
CA THR A 104 -0.81 -4.78 1.87
C THR A 104 -1.65 -5.45 2.95
N LEU A 105 -2.77 -6.07 2.58
CA LEU A 105 -3.68 -6.74 3.51
C LEU A 105 -2.99 -7.92 4.22
N ALA A 106 -2.26 -8.75 3.48
CA ALA A 106 -1.49 -9.86 4.02
C ALA A 106 -0.42 -9.38 5.02
N ASN A 107 0.30 -8.30 4.68
CA ASN A 107 1.26 -7.69 5.59
C ASN A 107 0.54 -7.17 6.85
N MET A 108 -0.55 -6.42 6.71
CA MET A 108 -1.31 -5.92 7.86
C MET A 108 -1.81 -7.05 8.77
N GLN A 109 -2.33 -8.14 8.20
CA GLN A 109 -2.76 -9.33 8.95
C GLN A 109 -1.59 -10.02 9.64
N ALA A 110 -0.40 -10.08 9.02
CA ALA A 110 0.80 -10.61 9.64
C ALA A 110 1.20 -9.80 10.90
N PHE A 111 0.93 -8.50 10.92
CA PHE A 111 1.09 -7.63 12.10
C PHE A 111 -0.18 -7.58 12.99
N GLY A 112 -1.10 -8.51 12.80
CA GLY A 112 -2.24 -8.75 13.69
C GLY A 112 -3.47 -7.90 13.40
N ALA A 113 -3.53 -7.11 12.31
CA ALA A 113 -4.74 -6.36 11.98
C ALA A 113 -5.91 -7.29 11.65
N VAL A 114 -7.11 -6.91 12.09
CA VAL A 114 -8.37 -7.58 11.75
C VAL A 114 -9.02 -6.83 10.60
N ILE A 115 -9.18 -7.52 9.47
CA ILE A 115 -9.70 -6.96 8.23
C ILE A 115 -10.76 -7.89 7.67
N GLU A 116 -11.90 -7.33 7.29
CA GLU A 116 -12.99 -8.00 6.60
C GLU A 116 -13.21 -7.33 5.24
N GLU A 117 -13.54 -8.10 4.21
CA GLU A 117 -13.97 -7.60 2.90
C GLU A 117 -15.43 -8.06 2.68
N PRO A 118 -16.43 -7.43 3.35
CA PRO A 118 -17.83 -7.84 3.26
C PRO A 118 -18.40 -7.77 1.83
N GLU A 119 -17.86 -6.87 1.01
CA GLU A 119 -18.19 -6.70 -0.40
C GLU A 119 -16.89 -6.47 -1.18
N PRO A 120 -16.83 -6.85 -2.46
CA PRO A 120 -15.63 -6.62 -3.27
C PRO A 120 -15.13 -5.18 -3.19
N ASN A 121 -13.86 -5.01 -2.84
CA ASN A 121 -13.18 -3.74 -2.67
C ASN A 121 -13.76 -2.79 -1.59
N ARG A 122 -14.49 -3.35 -0.62
CA ARG A 122 -14.93 -2.65 0.59
C ARG A 122 -14.22 -3.28 1.79
N PHE A 123 -13.17 -2.63 2.27
CA PHE A 123 -12.32 -3.17 3.33
C PHE A 123 -12.72 -2.56 4.68
N ARG A 124 -13.25 -3.38 5.59
CA ARG A 124 -13.54 -2.98 6.97
C ARG A 124 -12.37 -3.36 7.86
N ILE A 125 -11.77 -2.37 8.51
CA ILE A 125 -10.59 -2.52 9.35
C ILE A 125 -10.94 -2.13 10.78
N LYS A 126 -10.67 -3.04 11.71
CA LYS A 126 -10.84 -2.78 13.14
C LYS A 126 -9.76 -1.83 13.64
N ALA A 127 -10.13 -0.83 14.44
CA ALA A 127 -9.16 0.01 15.13
C ALA A 127 -8.50 -0.78 16.27
N GLN A 128 -7.19 -1.01 16.13
CA GLN A 128 -6.36 -1.70 17.10
C GLN A 128 -4.87 -1.49 16.76
N PRO A 129 -3.98 -1.51 17.77
CA PRO A 129 -2.55 -1.43 17.52
C PRO A 129 -2.05 -2.67 16.76
N TYR A 130 -1.10 -2.46 15.86
CA TYR A 130 -0.31 -3.55 15.30
C TYR A 130 0.55 -4.22 16.37
N GLN A 131 0.86 -5.50 16.15
CA GLN A 131 1.73 -6.29 17.01
C GLN A 131 3.13 -6.38 16.42
N ALA A 132 4.13 -6.01 17.22
CA ALA A 132 5.53 -6.16 16.84
C ALA A 132 5.89 -7.64 16.69
N ARG A 133 6.67 -7.97 15.66
CA ARG A 133 7.16 -9.31 15.40
C ARG A 133 8.43 -9.28 14.55
N GLU A 134 9.16 -10.39 14.58
CA GLU A 134 10.13 -10.66 13.52
C GLU A 134 9.38 -11.01 12.23
N TYR A 135 9.80 -10.40 11.13
CA TYR A 135 9.18 -10.54 9.82
C TYR A 135 10.27 -10.53 8.75
N ALA A 136 10.38 -11.63 8.00
CA ALA A 136 11.33 -11.74 6.92
C ALA A 136 10.78 -11.02 5.68
N ILE A 137 11.56 -10.10 5.12
CA ILE A 137 11.22 -9.42 3.87
C ILE A 137 11.64 -10.31 2.71
N GLU A 138 10.71 -10.58 1.80
CA GLU A 138 10.98 -11.36 0.59
C GLU A 138 12.03 -10.66 -0.31
N PRO A 139 12.87 -11.42 -1.01
CA PRO A 139 13.67 -10.88 -2.11
C PRO A 139 12.76 -10.27 -3.19
N ASP A 140 13.26 -9.24 -3.89
CA ASP A 140 12.53 -8.61 -4.98
C ASP A 140 12.35 -9.58 -6.16
N ALA A 141 11.10 -9.95 -6.44
CA ALA A 141 10.75 -10.94 -7.45
C ALA A 141 11.04 -10.43 -8.88
N SER A 142 10.87 -9.12 -9.12
CA SER A 142 11.20 -8.50 -10.40
C SER A 142 12.71 -8.62 -10.69
N ALA A 143 13.56 -8.35 -9.72
CA ALA A 143 15.01 -8.48 -9.84
C ALA A 143 15.46 -9.94 -9.89
N ALA A 144 14.80 -10.83 -9.13
CA ALA A 144 15.06 -12.27 -9.18
C ALA A 144 14.81 -12.86 -10.58
N SER A 145 13.85 -12.31 -11.33
CA SER A 145 13.51 -12.74 -12.69
C SER A 145 14.73 -12.79 -13.64
N TYR A 146 15.68 -11.86 -13.50
CA TYR A 146 16.89 -11.84 -14.33
C TYR A 146 17.79 -13.05 -14.08
N PHE A 147 17.88 -13.51 -12.83
CA PHE A 147 18.65 -14.69 -12.47
C PHE A 147 17.97 -15.97 -12.96
N PHE A 148 16.64 -16.04 -12.85
CA PHE A 148 15.88 -17.17 -13.40
C PHE A 148 16.00 -17.24 -14.93
N ALA A 149 15.90 -16.09 -15.60
CA ALA A 149 16.09 -15.99 -17.05
C ALA A 149 17.51 -16.39 -17.48
N LEU A 150 18.54 -16.02 -16.70
CA LEU A 150 19.91 -16.46 -16.96
C LEU A 150 20.02 -17.99 -16.94
N ALA A 151 19.47 -18.64 -15.91
CA ALA A 151 19.46 -20.10 -15.80
C ALA A 151 18.75 -20.75 -17.00
N ALA A 152 17.58 -20.23 -17.37
CA ALA A 152 16.79 -20.69 -18.51
C ALA A 152 17.56 -20.63 -19.83
N VAL A 153 18.23 -19.50 -20.10
CA VAL A 153 18.96 -19.27 -21.36
C VAL A 153 20.25 -20.10 -21.43
N THR A 154 20.90 -20.37 -20.29
CA THR A 154 22.14 -21.14 -20.25
C THR A 154 21.94 -22.65 -20.04
N GLY A 155 20.71 -23.11 -19.76
CA GLY A 155 20.44 -24.47 -19.31
C GLY A 155 21.08 -24.79 -17.95
N GLY A 156 21.26 -23.76 -17.12
CA GLY A 156 21.85 -23.87 -15.78
C GLY A 156 20.80 -23.99 -14.69
N GLU A 157 21.25 -24.05 -13.44
CA GLU A 157 20.38 -24.07 -12.26
C GLU A 157 20.73 -22.91 -11.34
N ILE A 158 19.73 -22.11 -10.97
CA ILE A 158 19.87 -21.01 -10.01
C ILE A 158 18.70 -21.06 -9.03
N THR A 159 19.01 -20.95 -7.73
CA THR A 159 18.02 -20.81 -6.66
C THR A 159 18.17 -19.45 -5.98
N VAL A 160 17.08 -18.71 -5.87
CA VAL A 160 17.00 -17.46 -5.08
C VAL A 160 16.40 -17.78 -3.72
N SER A 161 17.25 -17.88 -2.69
CA SER A 161 16.81 -18.21 -1.34
C SER A 161 15.87 -17.14 -0.76
N GLY A 162 14.81 -17.59 -0.07
CA GLY A 162 13.82 -16.70 0.55
C GLY A 162 12.70 -16.24 -0.38
N LEU A 163 12.77 -16.56 -1.67
CA LEU A 163 11.68 -16.36 -2.62
C LEU A 163 11.02 -17.70 -2.94
N SER A 164 9.70 -17.79 -2.78
CA SER A 164 8.93 -19.01 -3.00
C SER A 164 7.74 -18.74 -3.92
N ARG A 165 7.12 -19.79 -4.48
CA ARG A 165 5.88 -19.66 -5.29
C ARG A 165 4.71 -19.02 -4.52
N ASN A 166 4.78 -18.96 -3.19
CA ASN A 166 3.76 -18.34 -2.33
C ASN A 166 4.10 -16.88 -1.96
N ALA A 167 5.08 -16.27 -2.63
CA ALA A 167 5.45 -14.87 -2.41
C ALA A 167 4.27 -13.93 -2.66
N LEU A 168 4.20 -12.84 -1.89
CA LEU A 168 3.14 -11.83 -2.04
C LEU A 168 3.28 -11.00 -3.33
N GLN A 169 4.46 -11.05 -3.96
CA GLN A 169 4.78 -10.28 -5.15
C GLN A 169 4.24 -10.97 -6.42
N GLY A 170 3.45 -10.23 -7.22
CA GLY A 170 2.87 -10.76 -8.46
C GLY A 170 3.91 -11.24 -9.48
N ASP A 171 5.10 -10.65 -9.48
CA ASP A 171 6.19 -11.00 -10.40
C ASP A 171 6.75 -12.41 -10.17
N VAL A 172 6.39 -13.07 -9.06
CA VAL A 172 6.71 -14.50 -8.85
C VAL A 172 6.17 -15.38 -9.97
N HIS A 173 5.07 -14.98 -10.62
CA HIS A 173 4.47 -15.69 -11.76
C HIS A 173 5.35 -15.71 -13.02
N PHE A 174 6.49 -15.01 -13.02
CA PHE A 174 7.48 -15.15 -14.08
C PHE A 174 7.96 -16.60 -14.25
N VAL A 175 8.04 -17.38 -13.16
CA VAL A 175 8.44 -18.80 -13.24
C VAL A 175 7.43 -19.66 -14.00
N ASP A 176 6.15 -19.28 -14.01
CA ASP A 176 5.12 -19.99 -14.77
C ASP A 176 5.32 -19.79 -16.29
N ALA A 177 5.89 -18.65 -16.70
CA ALA A 177 6.29 -18.42 -18.08
C ALA A 177 7.54 -19.24 -18.46
N LEU A 178 8.52 -19.37 -17.56
CA LEU A 178 9.70 -20.20 -17.78
C LEU A 178 9.35 -21.69 -17.91
N GLU A 179 8.41 -22.17 -17.10
CA GLU A 179 7.87 -23.54 -17.19
C GLU A 179 7.21 -23.78 -18.56
N GLN A 180 6.44 -22.82 -19.08
CA GLN A 180 5.88 -22.89 -20.44
C GLN A 180 6.95 -22.87 -21.54
N MET A 181 8.12 -22.30 -21.27
CA MET A 181 9.28 -22.32 -22.17
C MET A 181 10.09 -23.62 -22.09
N GLY A 182 9.74 -24.53 -21.17
CA GLY A 182 10.36 -25.84 -21.01
C GLY A 182 11.49 -25.90 -19.97
N CYS A 183 11.55 -24.93 -19.05
CA CYS A 183 12.42 -24.99 -17.87
C CYS A 183 11.87 -25.92 -16.80
#